data_AF-A0A223NZ17-F1
#
_entry.id   AF-A0A223NZ17-F1
#
_cell.length_a   1.000
_cell.length_b   1.000
_cell.length_c   1.000
_cell.angle_alpha   90.00
_cell.angle_beta   90.00
_cell.angle_gamma   90.00
#
_symmetry.space_group_name_H-M   'P 1'
#
loop_
_entity.id
_entity.type
_entity.pdbx_description
1 polymer ?
#
loop_
_entity_poly.entity_id
_entity_poly.type
_entity_poly.pdbx_seq_one_letter_code
_entity_poly.pdbx_strand_id
1 'polypeptide(L)'
;MLEQNSAHHARYVKGYHIILSAFLLIGTVASIVNIYLQWAAHYDMLNSILITILFVCGLITGYYVRQFPLKAQDRAIRAEENLRHFILTHKAIDSRVTMSQVIALRFASDDEFIVLADRAAKESLSPAEIKKEIKKWRADHHRM
;
A
#
# COMPACT_ATOMS: atom_id res chain seq x y z
N MET A 1 -22.19 9.71 1.02
CA MET A 1 -20.81 9.37 0.60
C MET A 1 -20.94 8.58 -0.70
N LEU A 2 -20.10 8.84 -1.72
CA LEU A 2 -20.13 8.04 -2.96
C LEU A 2 -19.91 6.57 -2.60
N GLU A 3 -20.70 5.67 -3.17
CA GLU A 3 -20.50 4.22 -3.02
C GLU A 3 -19.09 3.86 -3.48
N GLN A 4 -18.32 3.18 -2.62
CA GLN A 4 -17.01 2.67 -3.01
C GLN A 4 -17.22 1.54 -4.02
N ASN A 5 -16.63 1.68 -5.20
CA ASN A 5 -16.54 0.63 -6.21
C ASN A 5 -15.08 0.37 -6.56
N SER A 6 -14.83 -0.60 -7.45
CA SER A 6 -13.48 -0.95 -7.91
C SER A 6 -12.68 0.25 -8.44
N ALA A 7 -13.34 1.28 -8.97
CA ALA A 7 -12.72 2.50 -9.49
C ALA A 7 -12.36 3.54 -8.41
N HIS A 8 -13.10 3.62 -7.29
CA HIS A 8 -12.97 4.70 -6.29
C HIS A 8 -12.41 4.30 -4.91
N HIS A 9 -11.86 3.10 -4.78
CA HIS A 9 -11.38 2.57 -3.49
C HIS A 9 -9.96 3.04 -3.04
N ALA A 10 -9.21 3.74 -3.88
CA ALA A 10 -7.86 4.21 -3.56
C ALA A 10 -7.88 5.63 -2.98
N ARG A 11 -7.25 5.83 -1.80
CA ARG A 11 -7.17 7.13 -1.14
C ARG A 11 -5.76 7.70 -1.26
N TYR A 12 -5.66 8.97 -1.64
CA TYR A 12 -4.41 9.66 -1.87
C TYR A 12 -4.31 10.92 -1.00
N VAL A 13 -3.29 10.98 -0.16
CA VAL A 13 -3.05 12.14 0.71
C VAL A 13 -2.10 13.08 0.00
N LYS A 14 -2.63 14.18 -0.56
CA LYS A 14 -1.87 15.17 -1.37
C LYS A 14 -0.57 15.63 -0.69
N GLY A 15 -0.64 15.96 0.60
CA GLY A 15 0.54 16.43 1.36
C GLY A 15 1.66 15.40 1.43
N TYR A 16 1.32 14.14 1.69
CA TYR A 16 2.31 13.07 1.77
C TYR A 16 2.83 12.64 0.40
N HIS A 17 1.95 12.47 -0.57
CA HIS A 17 2.32 11.78 -1.79
C HIS A 17 2.79 12.72 -2.90
N ILE A 18 2.26 13.95 -2.98
CA ILE A 18 2.72 14.96 -3.96
C ILE A 18 3.74 15.88 -3.30
N ILE A 19 3.36 16.57 -2.22
CA ILE A 19 4.16 17.68 -1.68
C ILE A 19 5.48 17.16 -1.08
N LEU A 20 5.40 16.20 -0.15
CA LEU A 20 6.60 15.63 0.47
C LEU A 20 7.52 14.94 -0.57
N SER A 21 6.96 14.14 -1.49
CA SER A 21 7.74 13.49 -2.55
C SER A 21 8.46 14.52 -3.44
N ALA A 22 7.78 15.61 -3.81
CA ALA A 22 8.37 16.68 -4.62
C ALA A 22 9.50 17.38 -3.86
N PHE A 23 9.31 17.72 -2.60
CA PHE A 23 10.34 18.40 -1.80
C PHE A 23 11.55 17.51 -1.53
N LEU A 24 11.35 16.22 -1.25
CA LEU A 24 12.45 15.27 -1.09
C LEU A 24 13.23 15.11 -2.40
N LEU A 25 12.55 15.02 -3.55
CA LEU A 25 13.21 14.91 -4.85
C LEU A 25 13.99 16.18 -5.20
N ILE A 26 13.33 17.34 -5.16
CA ILE A 26 13.96 18.64 -5.49
C ILE A 26 15.13 18.90 -4.55
N GLY A 27 14.94 18.67 -3.24
CA GLY A 27 15.98 18.87 -2.24
C GLY A 27 17.19 17.97 -2.44
N THR A 28 16.97 16.69 -2.78
CA THR A 28 18.05 15.74 -3.08
C THR A 28 18.85 16.17 -4.31
N VAL A 29 18.17 16.56 -5.39
CA VAL A 29 18.84 17.03 -6.61
C VAL A 29 19.60 18.33 -6.33
N ALA A 30 18.97 19.28 -5.64
CA ALA A 30 19.60 20.55 -5.30
C ALA A 30 20.83 20.37 -4.40
N SER A 31 20.78 19.45 -3.43
CA SER A 31 21.92 19.19 -2.54
C SER A 31 23.09 18.55 -3.28
N ILE A 32 22.82 17.62 -4.21
CA ILE A 32 23.85 17.01 -5.06
C ILE A 32 24.49 18.05 -6.00
N VAL A 33 23.67 18.91 -6.61
CA VAL A 33 24.17 20.02 -7.45
C VAL A 33 25.04 20.96 -6.61
N ASN A 34 24.65 21.24 -5.35
CA ASN A 34 25.43 22.08 -4.45
C ASN A 34 26.80 21.46 -4.12
N ILE A 35 26.86 20.15 -3.86
CA ILE A 35 28.13 19.42 -3.70
C ILE A 35 29.03 19.65 -4.93
N TYR A 36 28.48 19.49 -6.14
CA TYR A 36 29.25 19.69 -7.38
C TYR A 36 29.77 21.13 -7.51
N LEU A 37 28.93 22.13 -7.24
CA LEU A 37 29.32 23.54 -7.33
C LEU A 37 30.40 23.92 -6.31
N GLN A 38 30.30 23.43 -5.07
CA GLN A 38 31.31 23.67 -4.03
C GLN A 38 32.64 22.99 -4.35
N TRP A 39 32.57 21.77 -4.87
CA TRP A 39 33.75 21.04 -5.32
C TRP A 39 34.46 21.79 -6.46
N ALA A 40 33.71 22.23 -7.48
CA ALA A 40 34.26 22.98 -8.62
C ALA A 40 34.87 24.33 -8.21
N ALA A 41 34.36 24.94 -7.14
CA ALA A 41 34.85 26.21 -6.60
C ALA A 41 35.95 26.05 -5.52
N HIS A 42 36.40 24.83 -5.22
CA HIS A 42 37.39 24.52 -4.17
C HIS A 42 36.99 25.04 -2.77
N TYR A 43 35.69 25.08 -2.46
CA TYR A 43 35.18 25.44 -1.13
C TYR A 43 35.05 24.21 -0.20
N ASP A 44 34.88 24.46 1.10
CA ASP A 44 34.52 23.42 2.05
C ASP A 44 33.15 22.81 1.69
N MET A 45 33.08 21.48 1.70
CA MET A 45 31.93 20.70 1.26
C MET A 45 31.14 20.08 2.42
N LEU A 46 31.63 20.21 3.66
CA LEU A 46 31.04 19.52 4.81
C LEU A 46 29.53 19.77 4.94
N ASN A 47 29.11 21.03 4.85
CA ASN A 47 27.69 21.40 4.95
C ASN A 47 26.84 20.79 3.82
N SER A 48 27.32 20.78 2.58
CA SER A 48 26.58 20.21 1.44
C SER A 48 26.46 18.69 1.52
N ILE A 49 27.49 18.03 2.04
CA ILE A 49 27.46 16.60 2.33
C ILE A 49 26.42 16.31 3.43
N LEU A 50 26.45 17.04 4.53
CA LEU A 50 25.49 16.87 5.63
C LEU A 50 24.03 17.11 5.18
N ILE A 51 23.78 18.14 4.37
CA ILE A 51 22.45 18.41 3.81
C ILE A 51 22.00 17.27 2.88
N THR A 52 22.92 16.74 2.05
CA THR A 52 22.60 15.60 1.17
C THR A 52 22.26 14.35 1.98
N ILE A 53 23.03 14.06 3.03
CA ILE A 53 22.74 12.96 3.96
C ILE A 53 21.35 13.15 4.59
N LEU A 54 21.00 14.37 5.01
CA LEU A 54 19.68 14.66 5.57
C LEU A 54 18.55 14.36 4.58
N PHE A 55 18.69 14.72 3.31
CA PHE A 55 17.70 14.38 2.28
C PHE A 55 17.60 12.87 2.04
N VAL A 56 18.73 12.16 2.03
CA VAL A 56 18.75 10.69 1.92
C VAL A 56 18.05 10.05 3.13
N CYS A 57 18.31 10.51 4.36
CA CYS A 57 17.58 10.08 5.55
C CYS A 57 16.08 10.36 5.43
N GLY A 58 15.70 11.53 4.87
CA GLY A 58 14.32 11.89 4.58
C GLY A 58 13.64 10.94 3.58
N LEU A 59 14.32 10.58 2.48
CA LEU A 59 13.83 9.62 1.49
C LEU A 59 13.60 8.23 2.10
N ILE A 60 14.57 7.74 2.88
CA ILE A 60 14.48 6.45 3.58
C ILE A 60 13.29 6.47 4.54
N THR A 61 13.15 7.54 5.33
CA THR A 61 12.05 7.72 6.29
C THR A 61 10.71 7.75 5.57
N GLY A 62 10.56 8.57 4.52
CA GLY A 62 9.35 8.67 3.72
C GLY A 62 8.96 7.35 3.05
N TYR A 63 9.93 6.51 2.69
CA TYR A 63 9.65 5.17 2.18
C TYR A 63 9.10 4.25 3.29
N TYR A 64 9.81 4.12 4.41
CA TYR A 64 9.46 3.16 5.45
C TYR A 64 8.21 3.53 6.25
N VAL A 65 7.94 4.83 6.44
CA VAL A 65 6.68 5.31 7.04
C VAL A 65 5.46 4.86 6.25
N ARG A 66 5.58 4.66 4.93
CA ARG A 66 4.49 4.09 4.12
C ARG A 66 4.47 2.56 4.15
N GLN A 67 5.63 1.94 4.02
CA GLN A 67 5.73 0.48 3.87
C GLN A 67 5.35 -0.28 5.14
N PHE A 68 5.75 0.19 6.32
CA PHE A 68 5.48 -0.54 7.56
C PHE A 68 4.00 -0.63 7.91
N PRO A 69 3.21 0.46 7.87
CA PRO A 69 1.77 0.38 8.14
C PRO A 69 1.02 -0.43 7.09
N LEU A 70 1.43 -0.37 5.81
CA LEU A 70 0.82 -1.19 4.75
C LEU A 70 1.01 -2.69 5.04
N LYS A 71 2.23 -3.11 5.38
CA LYS A 71 2.50 -4.52 5.73
C LYS A 71 1.78 -4.95 7.01
N ALA A 72 1.62 -4.06 7.98
CA ALA A 72 0.84 -4.33 9.19
C ALA A 72 -0.65 -4.48 8.87
N GLN A 73 -1.20 -3.58 8.05
CA GLN A 73 -2.58 -3.63 7.57
C GLN A 73 -2.84 -4.90 6.76
N ASP A 74 -1.92 -5.31 5.89
CA ASP A 74 -2.04 -6.57 5.14
C ASP A 74 -2.15 -7.77 6.09
N ARG A 75 -1.30 -7.86 7.12
CA ARG A 75 -1.42 -8.93 8.12
C ARG A 75 -2.74 -8.88 8.89
N ALA A 76 -3.23 -7.67 9.23
CA ALA A 76 -4.52 -7.49 9.89
C ALA A 76 -5.68 -7.97 9.00
N ILE A 77 -5.72 -7.54 7.73
CA ILE A 77 -6.72 -7.98 6.74
C ILE A 77 -6.72 -9.50 6.61
N ARG A 78 -5.54 -10.14 6.55
CA ARG A 78 -5.46 -11.60 6.49
C ARG A 78 -6.04 -12.25 7.72
N ALA A 79 -5.77 -11.72 8.92
CA ALA A 79 -6.32 -12.25 10.16
C ALA A 79 -7.85 -12.06 10.23
N GLU A 80 -8.35 -10.89 9.85
CA GLU A 80 -9.78 -10.55 9.84
C GLU A 80 -10.56 -11.43 8.87
N GLU A 81 -10.11 -11.57 7.62
CA GLU A 81 -10.79 -12.40 6.63
C GLU A 81 -10.66 -13.89 6.95
N ASN A 82 -9.54 -14.34 7.54
CA ASN A 82 -9.42 -15.72 8.04
C ASN A 82 -10.41 -16.01 9.16
N LEU A 83 -10.56 -15.09 10.12
CA LEU A 83 -11.52 -15.22 11.20
C LEU A 83 -12.95 -15.24 10.65
N ARG A 84 -13.26 -14.35 9.70
CA ARG A 84 -14.56 -14.33 9.01
C ARG A 84 -14.85 -15.66 8.31
N HIS A 85 -13.90 -16.19 7.54
CA HIS A 85 -14.04 -17.49 6.89
C HIS A 85 -14.27 -18.61 7.91
N PHE A 86 -13.54 -18.57 9.04
CA PHE A 86 -13.68 -19.54 10.11
C PHE A 86 -15.05 -19.46 10.81
N ILE A 87 -15.58 -18.27 11.05
CA ILE A 87 -16.93 -18.11 11.63
C ILE A 87 -18.00 -18.70 10.70
N LEU A 88 -17.83 -18.52 9.38
CA LEU A 88 -18.81 -18.98 8.39
C LEU A 88 -18.71 -20.48 8.05
N THR A 89 -17.51 -21.08 8.14
CA THR A 89 -17.25 -22.43 7.62
C THR A 89 -16.61 -23.38 8.62
N HIS A 90 -16.22 -22.90 9.81
CA HIS A 90 -15.35 -23.59 10.77
C HIS A 90 -13.99 -24.03 10.22
N LYS A 91 -13.52 -23.40 9.13
CA LYS A 91 -12.21 -23.66 8.51
C LYS A 91 -11.49 -22.34 8.24
N ALA A 92 -10.16 -22.34 8.33
CA ALA A 92 -9.37 -21.20 7.87
C ALA A 92 -9.46 -21.07 6.33
N ILE A 93 -9.12 -19.90 5.78
CA ILE A 93 -8.98 -19.76 4.32
C ILE A 93 -7.87 -20.70 3.85
N ASP A 94 -8.08 -21.29 2.68
CA ASP A 94 -7.09 -22.13 2.01
C ASP A 94 -5.74 -21.38 1.86
N SER A 95 -4.64 -22.06 2.21
CA SER A 95 -3.30 -21.48 2.20
C SER A 95 -2.82 -21.08 0.79
N ARG A 96 -3.46 -21.62 -0.26
CA ARG A 96 -3.23 -21.23 -1.66
C ARG A 96 -3.73 -19.83 -1.99
N VAL A 97 -4.64 -19.27 -1.18
CA VAL A 97 -5.14 -17.91 -1.39
C VAL A 97 -4.07 -16.89 -0.95
N THR A 98 -3.55 -16.19 -1.94
CA THR A 98 -2.50 -15.18 -1.78
C THR A 98 -3.02 -13.94 -1.04
N MET A 99 -2.09 -13.15 -0.49
CA MET A 99 -2.43 -11.93 0.25
C MET A 99 -3.23 -10.94 -0.61
N SER A 100 -2.89 -10.80 -1.88
CA SER A 100 -3.59 -9.91 -2.82
C SER A 100 -5.00 -10.38 -3.14
N GLN A 101 -5.23 -11.70 -3.22
CA GLN A 101 -6.57 -12.27 -3.37
C GLN A 101 -7.40 -12.06 -2.10
N VAL A 102 -6.83 -12.23 -0.89
CA VAL A 102 -7.55 -11.92 0.36
C VAL A 102 -7.97 -10.45 0.42
N ILE A 103 -7.12 -9.52 -0.02
CA ILE A 103 -7.46 -8.08 -0.10
C ILE A 103 -8.58 -7.83 -1.13
N ALA A 104 -8.72 -8.64 -2.17
CA ALA A 104 -9.84 -8.55 -3.09
C ALA A 104 -11.13 -9.11 -2.47
N LEU A 105 -11.05 -10.27 -1.80
CA LEU A 105 -12.18 -10.96 -1.18
C LEU A 105 -12.86 -10.15 -0.07
N ARG A 106 -12.14 -9.27 0.63
CA ARG A 106 -12.72 -8.41 1.69
C ARG A 106 -13.91 -7.55 1.20
N PHE A 107 -13.96 -7.26 -0.09
CA PHE A 107 -15.04 -6.48 -0.70
C PHE A 107 -16.28 -7.32 -1.03
N ALA A 108 -16.20 -8.65 -0.93
CA ALA A 108 -17.33 -9.54 -1.14
C ALA A 108 -18.25 -9.53 0.08
N SER A 109 -19.57 -9.59 -0.14
CA SER A 109 -20.55 -9.87 0.91
C SER A 109 -20.37 -11.29 1.50
N ASP A 110 -20.92 -11.56 2.69
CA ASP A 110 -20.79 -12.87 3.35
C ASP A 110 -21.35 -14.01 2.47
N ASP A 111 -22.44 -13.75 1.74
CA ASP A 111 -23.09 -14.69 0.83
C ASP A 111 -22.15 -15.17 -0.30
N GLU A 112 -21.29 -14.29 -0.80
CA GLU A 112 -20.42 -14.55 -1.96
C GLU A 112 -18.99 -14.91 -1.55
N PHE A 113 -18.58 -14.50 -0.35
CA PHE A 113 -17.20 -14.60 0.13
C PHE A 113 -16.68 -16.04 0.12
N ILE A 114 -17.45 -17.00 0.65
CA ILE A 114 -17.01 -18.41 0.76
C ILE A 114 -16.82 -19.01 -0.64
N VAL A 115 -17.76 -18.77 -1.55
CA VAL A 115 -17.73 -19.30 -2.92
C VAL A 115 -16.55 -18.70 -3.69
N LEU A 116 -16.33 -17.39 -3.58
CA LEU A 116 -15.22 -16.71 -4.23
C LEU A 116 -13.86 -17.12 -3.63
N ALA A 117 -13.77 -17.38 -2.33
CA ALA A 117 -12.54 -17.85 -1.69
C ALA A 117 -12.15 -19.24 -2.19
N ASP A 118 -13.11 -20.17 -2.29
CA ASP A 118 -12.87 -21.52 -2.82
C ASP A 118 -12.49 -21.48 -4.31
N ARG A 119 -13.17 -20.66 -5.11
CA ARG A 119 -12.81 -20.45 -6.53
C ARG A 119 -11.44 -19.80 -6.68
N ALA A 120 -11.09 -18.80 -5.86
CA ALA A 120 -9.75 -18.21 -5.86
C ALA A 120 -8.65 -19.25 -5.58
N ALA A 121 -8.90 -20.23 -4.71
CA ALA A 121 -7.97 -21.31 -4.41
C ALA A 121 -7.90 -22.38 -5.51
N LYS A 122 -9.01 -22.69 -6.17
CA LYS A 122 -9.10 -23.74 -7.20
C LYS A 122 -8.71 -23.25 -8.60
N GLU A 123 -9.23 -22.10 -9.00
CA GLU A 123 -9.08 -21.53 -10.34
C GLU A 123 -7.90 -20.55 -10.42
N SER A 124 -7.23 -20.26 -9.28
CA SER A 124 -6.12 -19.30 -9.21
C SER A 124 -6.48 -17.89 -9.73
N LEU A 125 -7.71 -17.45 -9.43
CA LEU A 125 -8.24 -16.16 -9.89
C LEU A 125 -7.33 -14.99 -9.49
N SER A 126 -7.08 -14.07 -10.41
CA SER A 126 -6.38 -12.83 -10.08
C SER A 126 -7.24 -11.94 -9.16
N PRO A 127 -6.62 -11.06 -8.35
CA PRO A 127 -7.36 -10.08 -7.53
C PRO A 127 -8.31 -9.20 -8.33
N ALA A 128 -8.00 -8.95 -9.61
CA ALA A 128 -8.85 -8.17 -10.50
C ALA A 128 -10.10 -8.96 -10.94
N GLU A 129 -9.94 -10.26 -11.24
CA GLU A 129 -11.06 -11.15 -11.57
C GLU A 129 -11.99 -11.31 -10.37
N ILE A 130 -11.45 -11.56 -9.17
CA ILE A 130 -12.25 -11.63 -7.93
C ILE A 130 -13.09 -10.37 -7.77
N LYS A 131 -12.48 -9.18 -7.90
CA LYS A 131 -13.21 -7.91 -7.79
C LYS A 131 -14.30 -7.72 -8.87
N LYS A 132 -14.11 -8.27 -10.07
CA LYS A 132 -15.11 -8.21 -11.14
C LYS A 132 -16.30 -9.14 -10.89
N GLU A 133 -16.07 -10.24 -10.17
CA GLU A 133 -17.10 -11.24 -9.88
C GLU A 133 -17.99 -10.89 -8.68
N ILE A 134 -17.58 -9.94 -7.83
CA ILE A 134 -18.37 -9.46 -6.68
C ILE A 134 -19.61 -8.72 -7.19
N LYS A 135 -20.80 -9.21 -6.85
CA LYS A 135 -22.07 -8.54 -7.19
C LYS A 135 -22.54 -7.63 -6.06
N LYS A 136 -22.38 -8.06 -4.80
CA LYS A 136 -22.72 -7.25 -3.62
C LYS A 136 -21.46 -6.72 -2.96
N TRP A 137 -21.13 -5.47 -3.30
CA TRP A 137 -19.91 -4.83 -2.81
C TRP A 137 -20.05 -4.36 -1.35
N ARG A 138 -19.15 -4.85 -0.49
CA ARG A 138 -18.98 -4.39 0.88
C ARG A 138 -17.94 -3.26 0.90
N ALA A 139 -18.36 -2.05 1.23
CA ALA A 139 -17.43 -0.92 1.35
C ALA A 139 -16.41 -1.14 2.49
N ASP A 140 -15.15 -0.77 2.24
CA ASP A 140 -14.09 -0.75 3.23
C ASP A 140 -13.81 0.70 3.63
N HIS A 141 -14.43 1.13 4.72
CA HIS A 141 -14.25 2.47 5.27
C HIS A 141 -12.99 2.64 6.12
N HIS A 142 -12.27 1.55 6.43
CA HIS A 142 -11.10 1.58 7.32
C HIS A 142 -9.80 1.86 6.57
N ARG A 143 -9.83 1.99 5.24
CA ARG A 143 -8.65 2.33 4.44
C ARG A 143 -8.37 3.85 4.45
N MET A 144 -7.18 4.23 4.92
CA MET A 144 -6.65 5.60 4.87
C MET A 144 -5.54 5.77 3.83
#